data_AF-F3UEK9-F1
#
_entry.id   AF-F3UEK9-F1
#
_cell.length_a   1.000
_cell.length_b   1.000
_cell.length_c   1.000
_cell.angle_alpha   90.00
_cell.angle_beta   90.00
_cell.angle_gamma   90.00
#
_symmetry.space_group_name_H-M   'P 1'
#
loop_
_entity.id
_entity.type
_entity.pdbx_description
1 polymer ?
#
loop_
_entity_poly.entity_id
_entity_poly.type
_entity_poly.pdbx_seq_one_letter_code
_entity_poly.pdbx_strand_id
1 'polypeptide(L)'
;MDQLRIKDLEVYAYHGLFGAEKELGQRFVLDLILDYDMTRAAKAGDLTASIHYGELAQDLTHWCQESKEDLIETLAYKLIDRIFLTHPLVQKVSLEVKKPWAPVPLPLETCSVKLVRQKRKAFIALGSNQGNLAANLDAALEKIAEQNIRVLQASSRIQTEPWGGVEQDPFLNQVVEVETWLNPEELMQTLLAIEADIGRVREIKWGPRVIDLDILYIGQEELYSPDLIVPHPYVAERAFVLQSLVEIAPHFVDPVQKKSIHQLWDAVEK
;
A
#
# COMPACT_ATOMS: atom_id res chain seq x y z
N MET A 1 -6.25 0.01 -20.30
CA MET A 1 -5.06 -0.54 -19.63
C MET A 1 -4.80 -1.87 -20.31
N ASP A 2 -3.58 -2.07 -20.81
CA ASP A 2 -3.20 -3.27 -21.57
C ASP A 2 -2.75 -4.35 -20.60
N GLN A 3 -2.61 -5.60 -21.08
CA GLN A 3 -2.34 -6.75 -20.22
C GLN A 3 -1.26 -7.67 -20.76
N LEU A 4 -0.27 -7.97 -19.93
CA LEU A 4 0.64 -9.10 -20.11
C LEU A 4 0.10 -10.29 -19.33
N ARG A 5 0.13 -11.49 -19.93
CA ARG A 5 -0.39 -12.70 -19.30
C ARG A 5 0.62 -13.84 -19.38
N ILE A 6 0.87 -14.49 -18.26
CA ILE A 6 1.53 -15.80 -18.17
C ILE A 6 0.47 -16.79 -17.73
N LYS A 7 0.22 -17.82 -18.54
CA LYS A 7 -0.82 -18.81 -18.29
C LYS A 7 -0.20 -20.16 -17.98
N ASP A 8 -0.75 -20.80 -16.98
CA ASP A 8 -0.43 -22.15 -16.53
C ASP A 8 1.08 -22.40 -16.36
N LEU A 9 1.79 -21.46 -15.73
CA LEU A 9 3.20 -21.65 -15.39
C LEU A 9 3.33 -22.70 -14.29
N GLU A 10 3.87 -23.86 -14.65
CA GLU A 10 4.05 -24.98 -13.72
C GLU A 10 5.29 -24.78 -12.86
N VAL A 11 5.14 -24.96 -11.55
CA VAL A 11 6.22 -24.86 -10.57
C VAL A 11 6.12 -26.03 -9.60
N TYR A 12 7.24 -26.72 -9.36
CA TYR A 12 7.33 -27.68 -8.25
C TYR A 12 7.87 -26.98 -7.01
N ALA A 13 7.14 -27.05 -5.90
CA ALA A 13 7.49 -26.39 -4.65
C ALA A 13 6.98 -27.17 -3.42
N TYR A 14 7.25 -26.67 -2.22
CA TYR A 14 7.06 -27.38 -0.95
C TYR A 14 6.12 -26.62 0.00
N HIS A 15 4.98 -26.16 -0.53
CA HIS A 15 3.95 -25.46 0.25
C HIS A 15 2.84 -26.40 0.70
N GLY A 16 2.23 -26.08 1.84
CA GLY A 16 1.12 -26.83 2.42
C GLY A 16 1.21 -26.94 3.93
N LEU A 17 0.06 -27.15 4.56
CA LEU A 17 -0.08 -27.24 6.01
C LEU A 17 0.49 -28.57 6.55
N PHE A 18 0.36 -29.65 5.79
CA PHE A 18 0.78 -30.97 6.26
C PHE A 18 2.29 -31.15 6.07
N GLY A 19 2.98 -31.68 7.07
CA GLY A 19 4.42 -31.94 7.01
C GLY A 19 4.86 -32.75 5.78
N ALA A 20 4.06 -33.75 5.39
CA ALA A 20 4.31 -34.55 4.19
C ALA A 20 4.32 -33.72 2.90
N GLU A 21 3.54 -32.64 2.80
CA GLU A 21 3.55 -31.75 1.64
C GLU A 21 4.88 -30.97 1.55
N LYS A 22 5.43 -30.59 2.71
CA LYS A 22 6.71 -29.86 2.78
C LYS A 22 7.93 -30.74 2.56
N GLU A 23 7.77 -32.05 2.69
CA GLU A 23 8.80 -33.07 2.44
C GLU A 23 8.78 -33.56 0.99
N LEU A 24 7.61 -34.00 0.52
CA LEU A 24 7.45 -34.56 -0.83
C LEU A 24 7.47 -33.45 -1.89
N GLY A 25 6.91 -32.28 -1.56
CA GLY A 25 6.61 -31.25 -2.54
C GLY A 25 5.45 -31.65 -3.44
N GLN A 26 4.97 -30.69 -4.23
CA GLN A 26 3.90 -30.91 -5.19
C GLN A 26 3.95 -29.87 -6.31
N ARG A 27 3.21 -30.14 -7.38
CA ARG A 27 3.03 -29.20 -8.50
C ARG A 27 2.03 -28.11 -8.14
N PHE A 28 2.42 -26.88 -8.39
CA PHE A 28 1.60 -25.67 -8.39
C PHE A 28 1.52 -25.13 -9.82
N VAL A 29 0.45 -24.42 -10.13
CA VAL A 29 0.26 -23.78 -11.43
C VAL A 29 -0.11 -22.32 -11.21
N LEU A 30 0.64 -21.42 -11.83
CA LEU A 30 0.48 -19.97 -11.66
C LEU A 30 -0.14 -19.36 -12.93
N ASP A 31 -1.24 -18.62 -12.73
CA ASP A 31 -1.85 -17.77 -13.74
C ASP A 31 -1.67 -16.30 -13.34
N LEU A 32 -0.86 -15.57 -14.12
CA LEU A 32 -0.52 -14.18 -13.86
C LEU A 32 -1.08 -13.27 -14.95
N ILE A 33 -1.72 -12.18 -14.52
CA ILE A 33 -2.11 -11.05 -15.37
C ILE A 33 -1.51 -9.78 -14.75
N LEU A 34 -0.74 -9.04 -15.56
CA LEU A 34 -0.19 -7.73 -15.21
C LEU A 34 -0.83 -6.66 -16.08
N ASP A 35 -1.44 -5.65 -15.47
CA ASP A 35 -1.96 -4.49 -16.20
C ASP A 35 -0.97 -3.32 -16.11
N TYR A 36 -0.61 -2.78 -17.29
CA TYR A 36 0.19 -1.56 -17.44
C TYR A 36 -0.04 -0.94 -18.82
N ASP A 37 0.46 0.28 -19.06
CA ASP A 37 0.36 0.94 -20.36
C ASP A 37 1.46 0.45 -21.30
N MET A 38 1.09 -0.23 -22.40
CA MET A 38 2.02 -0.72 -23.40
C MET A 38 2.20 0.22 -24.59
N THR A 39 1.52 1.38 -24.59
CA THR A 39 1.50 2.32 -25.72
C THR A 39 2.91 2.75 -26.12
N ARG A 40 3.78 3.05 -25.15
CA ARG A 40 5.17 3.48 -25.42
C ARG A 40 6.00 2.37 -26.04
N ALA A 41 5.95 1.16 -25.47
CA ALA A 41 6.63 -0.01 -26.01
C ALA A 41 6.15 -0.32 -27.44
N ALA A 42 4.83 -0.29 -27.67
CA ALA A 42 4.23 -0.61 -28.95
C ALA A 42 4.55 0.41 -30.05
N LYS A 43 4.57 1.72 -29.73
CA LYS A 43 4.83 2.78 -30.72
C LYS A 43 6.30 3.00 -31.01
N ALA A 44 7.16 2.89 -29.99
CA ALA A 44 8.57 3.25 -30.11
C ALA A 44 9.53 2.05 -30.15
N GLY A 45 9.03 0.83 -29.94
CA GLY A 45 9.88 -0.35 -29.76
C GLY A 45 10.76 -0.28 -28.51
N ASP A 46 10.38 0.55 -27.54
CA ASP A 46 11.15 0.77 -26.31
C ASP A 46 11.03 -0.43 -25.38
N LEU A 47 12.09 -1.24 -25.31
CA LEU A 47 12.18 -2.42 -24.46
C LEU A 47 12.14 -2.06 -22.96
N THR A 48 12.54 -0.85 -22.56
CA THR A 48 12.48 -0.42 -21.16
C THR A 48 11.06 -0.11 -20.69
N ALA A 49 10.11 0.00 -21.63
CA ALA A 49 8.69 0.20 -21.38
C ALA A 49 7.89 -1.11 -21.41
N SER A 50 8.55 -2.27 -21.50
CA SER A 50 7.93 -3.59 -21.50
C SER A 50 8.54 -4.49 -20.43
N ILE A 51 7.86 -5.59 -20.14
CA ILE A 51 8.31 -6.58 -19.16
C ILE A 51 8.75 -7.83 -19.93
N HIS A 52 9.96 -8.31 -19.63
CA HIS A 52 10.48 -9.52 -20.24
C HIS A 52 9.81 -10.77 -19.62
N TYR A 53 8.91 -11.42 -20.35
CA TYR A 53 8.13 -12.56 -19.84
C TYR A 53 9.00 -13.78 -19.44
N GLY A 54 10.13 -13.99 -20.12
CA GLY A 54 11.07 -15.07 -19.79
C GLY A 54 11.72 -14.91 -18.41
N GLU A 55 12.33 -13.74 -18.14
CA GLU A 55 12.87 -13.37 -16.82
C GLU A 55 11.78 -13.39 -15.74
N LEU A 56 10.61 -12.79 -16.00
CA LEU A 56 9.49 -12.83 -15.05
C LEU A 56 9.05 -14.26 -14.70
N ALA A 57 8.97 -15.16 -15.67
CA ALA A 57 8.62 -16.56 -15.40
C ALA A 57 9.70 -17.29 -14.58
N GLN A 58 10.98 -17.00 -14.83
CA GLN A 58 12.10 -17.54 -14.04
C GLN A 58 12.07 -17.01 -12.62
N ASP A 59 11.87 -15.71 -12.44
CA ASP A 59 11.75 -15.04 -11.15
C ASP A 59 10.58 -15.61 -10.33
N LEU A 60 9.39 -15.73 -10.93
CA LEU A 60 8.23 -16.34 -10.27
C LEU A 60 8.51 -17.77 -9.80
N THR A 61 9.17 -18.56 -10.64
CA THR A 61 9.56 -19.94 -10.31
C THR A 61 10.53 -19.95 -9.13
N HIS A 62 11.55 -19.09 -9.18
CA HIS A 62 12.55 -18.98 -8.13
C HIS A 62 11.93 -18.53 -6.80
N TRP A 63 11.18 -17.44 -6.80
CA TRP A 63 10.53 -16.89 -5.60
C TRP A 63 9.54 -17.86 -4.96
N CYS A 64 8.85 -18.67 -5.78
CA CYS A 64 8.00 -19.74 -5.30
C CYS A 64 8.80 -20.83 -4.55
N GLN A 65 10.00 -21.16 -5.03
CA GLN A 65 10.83 -22.23 -4.46
C GLN A 65 11.68 -21.79 -3.25
N GLU A 66 11.86 -20.48 -3.03
CA GLU A 66 12.68 -19.95 -1.93
C GLU A 66 12.10 -20.22 -0.52
N SER A 67 10.81 -20.52 -0.43
CA SER A 67 10.10 -20.62 0.85
C SER A 67 9.18 -21.83 0.93
N LYS A 68 8.75 -22.16 2.16
CA LYS A 68 7.82 -23.26 2.45
C LYS A 68 6.62 -22.77 3.26
N GLU A 69 5.82 -21.94 2.61
CA GLU A 69 4.59 -21.40 3.19
C GLU A 69 3.57 -22.52 3.53
N ASP A 70 2.86 -22.34 4.64
CA ASP A 70 1.74 -23.23 5.01
C ASP A 70 0.53 -23.01 4.09
N LEU A 71 0.29 -21.75 3.70
CA LEU A 71 -0.86 -21.29 2.93
C LEU A 71 -0.43 -20.79 1.55
N ILE A 72 -1.18 -21.16 0.51
CA ILE A 72 -0.94 -20.69 -0.86
C ILE A 72 -1.38 -19.22 -1.03
N GLU A 73 -2.20 -18.70 -0.12
CA GLU A 73 -2.57 -17.30 0.02
C GLU A 73 -1.35 -16.45 0.39
N THR A 74 -0.57 -16.90 1.37
CA THR A 74 0.68 -16.24 1.78
C THR A 74 1.69 -16.25 0.65
N LEU A 75 1.82 -17.37 -0.07
CA LEU A 75 2.65 -17.46 -1.27
C LEU A 75 2.19 -16.46 -2.33
N ALA A 76 0.91 -16.46 -2.69
CA ALA A 76 0.36 -15.55 -3.69
C ALA A 76 0.62 -14.09 -3.31
N TYR A 77 0.41 -13.72 -2.03
CA TYR A 77 0.66 -12.38 -1.53
C TYR A 77 2.14 -11.97 -1.69
N LYS A 78 3.08 -12.82 -1.25
CA LYS A 78 4.52 -12.56 -1.39
C LYS A 78 4.98 -12.41 -2.83
N LEU A 79 4.44 -13.24 -3.74
CA LEU A 79 4.75 -13.14 -5.16
C LEU A 79 4.28 -11.80 -5.74
N ILE A 80 3.06 -11.35 -5.39
CA ILE A 80 2.57 -10.06 -5.86
C ILE A 80 3.41 -8.89 -5.30
N ASP A 81 3.82 -8.96 -4.03
CA ASP A 81 4.68 -7.94 -3.41
C ASP A 81 6.00 -7.79 -4.18
N ARG A 82 6.66 -8.91 -4.48
CA ARG A 82 7.89 -8.91 -5.28
C ARG A 82 7.68 -8.39 -6.70
N ILE A 83 6.58 -8.75 -7.36
CA ILE A 83 6.24 -8.23 -8.70
C ILE A 83 6.15 -6.70 -8.67
N PHE A 84 5.47 -6.11 -7.69
CA PHE A 84 5.36 -4.66 -7.60
C PHE A 84 6.70 -3.98 -7.30
N LEU A 85 7.57 -4.64 -6.53
CA LEU A 85 8.91 -4.15 -6.21
C LEU A 85 9.85 -4.18 -7.42
N THR A 86 9.86 -5.27 -8.19
CA THR A 86 10.79 -5.45 -9.32
C THR A 86 10.28 -4.84 -10.62
N HIS A 87 8.96 -4.69 -10.78
CA HIS A 87 8.35 -4.17 -12.01
C HIS A 87 7.51 -2.90 -11.74
N PRO A 88 8.15 -1.73 -11.61
CA PRO A 88 7.47 -0.48 -11.24
C PRO A 88 6.41 -0.02 -12.26
N LEU A 89 6.50 -0.46 -13.52
CA LEU A 89 5.51 -0.19 -14.57
C LEU A 89 4.13 -0.79 -14.27
N VAL A 90 4.08 -1.89 -13.52
CA VAL A 90 2.85 -2.62 -13.22
C VAL A 90 1.95 -1.77 -12.34
N GLN A 91 0.68 -1.63 -12.76
CA GLN A 91 -0.35 -0.89 -12.04
C GLN A 91 -1.32 -1.82 -11.31
N LYS A 92 -1.55 -3.01 -11.85
CA LYS A 92 -2.42 -4.03 -11.26
C LYS A 92 -1.85 -5.42 -11.51
N VAL A 93 -2.00 -6.28 -10.51
CA VAL A 93 -1.64 -7.70 -10.58
C VAL A 93 -2.86 -8.52 -10.25
N SER A 94 -3.12 -9.55 -11.06
CA SER A 94 -4.04 -10.64 -10.73
C SER A 94 -3.25 -11.94 -10.83
N LEU A 95 -3.02 -12.58 -9.69
CA LEU A 95 -2.30 -13.85 -9.59
C LEU A 95 -3.24 -14.91 -9.04
N GLU A 96 -3.37 -16.01 -9.76
CA GLU A 96 -4.05 -17.22 -9.32
C GLU A 96 -3.03 -18.35 -9.12
N VAL A 97 -3.03 -18.93 -7.93
CA VAL A 97 -2.18 -20.06 -7.55
C VAL A 97 -3.07 -21.29 -7.44
N LYS A 98 -2.88 -22.24 -8.35
CA LYS A 98 -3.62 -23.49 -8.41
C LYS A 98 -2.80 -24.61 -7.78
N LYS A 99 -3.47 -25.49 -7.04
CA LYS A 99 -2.94 -26.65 -6.34
C LYS A 99 -3.67 -27.91 -6.85
N PRO A 100 -3.30 -28.43 -8.04
CA PRO A 100 -3.98 -29.56 -8.65
C PRO A 100 -3.84 -30.87 -7.86
N TRP A 101 -2.81 -30.99 -7.00
CA TRP A 101 -2.57 -32.16 -6.16
C TRP A 101 -2.88 -31.91 -4.69
N ALA A 102 -3.77 -30.94 -4.40
CA ALA A 102 -4.25 -30.73 -3.05
C ALA A 102 -4.81 -32.05 -2.47
N PRO A 103 -4.53 -32.38 -1.19
CA PRO A 103 -4.93 -33.65 -0.57
C PRO A 103 -6.43 -33.67 -0.24
N VAL A 104 -7.26 -33.57 -1.28
CA VAL A 104 -8.73 -33.59 -1.21
C VAL A 104 -9.19 -34.95 -1.75
N PRO A 105 -9.81 -35.81 -0.92
CA PRO A 105 -10.20 -37.17 -1.33
C PRO A 105 -11.51 -37.20 -2.13
N LEU A 106 -11.67 -36.29 -3.09
CA LEU A 106 -12.85 -36.15 -3.95
C LEU A 106 -12.41 -35.88 -5.40
N PRO A 107 -13.24 -36.20 -6.41
CA PRO A 107 -12.95 -35.82 -7.78
C PRO A 107 -13.14 -34.30 -7.98
N LEU A 108 -12.06 -33.61 -8.34
CA LEU A 108 -12.06 -32.21 -8.78
C LEU A 108 -10.90 -31.97 -9.75
N GLU A 109 -10.94 -30.86 -10.50
CA GLU A 109 -9.86 -30.47 -11.40
C GLU A 109 -8.68 -29.84 -10.63
N THR A 110 -8.95 -28.81 -9.84
CA THR A 110 -7.94 -28.14 -8.99
C THR A 110 -8.61 -27.27 -7.94
N CYS A 111 -7.92 -27.02 -6.82
CA CYS A 111 -8.25 -25.91 -5.92
C CYS A 111 -7.33 -24.73 -6.25
N SER A 112 -7.82 -23.51 -6.18
CA SER A 112 -6.98 -22.32 -6.39
C SER A 112 -7.33 -21.18 -5.44
N VAL A 113 -6.36 -20.30 -5.24
CA VAL A 113 -6.56 -19.00 -4.60
C VAL A 113 -6.19 -17.93 -5.61
N LYS A 114 -6.98 -16.86 -5.65
CA LYS A 114 -6.76 -15.75 -6.56
C LYS A 114 -6.73 -14.44 -5.81
N LEU A 115 -5.60 -13.75 -5.91
CA LEU A 115 -5.42 -12.42 -5.35
C LEU A 115 -5.36 -11.41 -6.48
N VAL A 116 -6.08 -10.31 -6.30
CA VAL A 116 -6.03 -9.15 -7.18
C VAL A 116 -5.66 -7.94 -6.35
N ARG A 117 -4.67 -7.19 -6.81
CA ARG A 117 -4.21 -5.97 -6.16
C ARG A 117 -3.84 -4.92 -7.18
N GLN A 118 -3.97 -3.66 -6.78
CA GLN A 118 -3.80 -2.51 -7.65
C GLN A 118 -3.13 -1.39 -6.88
N LYS A 119 -2.19 -0.70 -7.52
CA LYS A 119 -1.60 0.52 -6.98
C LYS A 119 -2.64 1.63 -6.85
N ARG A 120 -2.56 2.34 -5.75
CA ARG A 120 -3.43 3.45 -5.36
C ARG A 120 -2.56 4.55 -4.80
N LYS A 121 -2.95 5.77 -5.08
CA LYS A 121 -2.39 6.95 -4.42
C LYS A 121 -3.12 7.16 -3.10
N ALA A 122 -2.39 7.52 -2.06
CA ALA A 122 -2.96 7.91 -0.78
C ALA A 122 -2.28 9.18 -0.26
N PHE A 123 -3.01 9.95 0.53
CA PHE A 123 -2.45 11.10 1.24
C PHE A 123 -2.41 10.77 2.72
N ILE A 124 -1.23 10.93 3.34
CA ILE A 124 -1.01 10.62 4.75
C ILE A 124 -0.51 11.90 5.43
N ALA A 125 -1.15 12.28 6.55
CA ALA A 125 -0.66 13.33 7.42
C ALA A 125 0.29 12.74 8.46
N LEU A 126 1.40 13.43 8.71
CA LEU A 126 2.36 13.18 9.76
C LEU A 126 2.32 14.33 10.76
N GLY A 127 2.34 14.02 12.05
CA GLY A 127 2.43 15.02 13.11
C GLY A 127 3.26 14.56 14.29
N SER A 128 4.12 15.42 14.84
CA SER A 128 4.90 15.13 16.05
C SER A 128 4.95 16.36 16.95
N ASN A 129 4.79 16.17 18.26
CA ASN A 129 5.01 17.23 19.27
C ASN A 129 5.85 16.81 20.47
N GLN A 130 6.51 15.65 20.43
CA GLN A 130 7.41 15.21 21.51
C GLN A 130 8.81 14.85 20.99
N GLY A 131 9.84 15.22 21.76
CA GLY A 131 11.23 14.88 21.45
C GLY A 131 11.77 15.65 20.24
N ASN A 132 12.51 14.97 19.37
CA ASN A 132 13.05 15.59 18.16
C ASN A 132 12.06 15.46 17.00
N LEU A 133 11.21 16.48 16.85
CA LEU A 133 10.06 16.45 15.94
C LEU A 133 10.46 16.13 14.49
N ALA A 134 11.51 16.78 13.99
CA ALA A 134 11.98 16.57 12.61
C ALA A 134 12.49 15.13 12.42
N ALA A 135 13.28 14.63 13.37
CA ALA A 135 13.81 13.26 13.31
C ALA A 135 12.69 12.20 13.38
N ASN A 136 11.60 12.46 14.12
CA ASN A 136 10.47 11.54 14.17
C ASN A 136 9.74 11.47 12.82
N LEU A 137 9.55 12.62 12.16
CA LEU A 137 8.97 12.68 10.81
C LEU A 137 9.87 11.97 9.80
N ASP A 138 11.19 12.19 9.85
CA ASP A 138 12.15 11.50 8.98
C ASP A 138 12.12 9.98 9.19
N ALA A 139 12.16 9.51 10.45
CA ALA A 139 12.07 8.09 10.78
C ALA A 139 10.75 7.45 10.31
N ALA A 140 9.63 8.18 10.39
CA ALA A 140 8.35 7.70 9.89
C ALA A 140 8.35 7.52 8.37
N LEU A 141 8.93 8.47 7.62
CA LEU A 141 9.03 8.37 6.16
C LEU A 141 9.95 7.23 5.72
N GLU A 142 11.07 7.03 6.41
CA GLU A 142 11.97 5.89 6.19
C GLU A 142 11.22 4.57 6.40
N LYS A 143 10.53 4.41 7.53
CA LYS A 143 9.75 3.21 7.83
C LYS A 143 8.59 2.99 6.87
N ILE A 144 7.93 4.04 6.39
CA ILE A 144 6.91 3.93 5.33
C ILE A 144 7.55 3.33 4.06
N ALA A 145 8.72 3.84 3.66
CA ALA A 145 9.42 3.34 2.47
C ALA A 145 9.86 1.88 2.60
N GLU A 146 10.27 1.44 3.79
CA GLU A 146 10.60 0.03 4.10
C GLU A 146 9.41 -0.93 3.91
N GLN A 147 8.17 -0.44 3.94
CA GLN A 147 6.94 -1.23 3.76
C GLN A 147 6.48 -1.29 2.30
N ASN A 148 7.37 -1.02 1.33
CA ASN A 148 7.05 -0.91 -0.10
C ASN A 148 5.98 0.16 -0.42
N ILE A 149 5.82 1.16 0.46
CA ILE A 149 4.95 2.31 0.24
C ILE A 149 5.82 3.43 -0.33
N ARG A 150 5.64 3.76 -1.60
CA ARG A 150 6.48 4.72 -2.30
C ARG A 150 6.00 6.14 -2.03
N VAL A 151 6.83 6.97 -1.40
CA VAL A 151 6.56 8.42 -1.30
C VAL A 151 6.72 9.05 -2.69
N LEU A 152 5.66 9.67 -3.20
CA LEU A 152 5.65 10.37 -4.49
C LEU A 152 6.03 11.85 -4.33
N GLN A 153 5.50 12.49 -3.29
CA GLN A 153 5.80 13.88 -2.94
C GLN A 153 5.48 14.15 -1.47
N ALA A 154 6.10 15.19 -0.92
CA ALA A 154 5.92 15.62 0.45
C ALA A 154 5.79 17.14 0.51
N SER A 155 4.86 17.64 1.33
CA SER A 155 4.73 19.07 1.59
C SER A 155 5.92 19.59 2.40
N SER A 156 6.05 20.91 2.48
CA SER A 156 6.83 21.57 3.51
C SER A 156 6.34 21.17 4.91
N ARG A 157 7.25 21.26 5.89
CA ARG A 157 6.93 21.04 7.31
C ARG A 157 6.46 22.35 7.92
N ILE A 158 5.34 22.31 8.64
CA ILE A 158 4.76 23.49 9.27
C ILE A 158 4.58 23.27 10.77
N GLN A 159 4.89 24.29 11.56
CA GLN A 159 4.65 24.26 13.00
C GLN A 159 3.27 24.86 13.30
N THR A 160 2.47 24.18 14.11
CA THR A 160 1.11 24.63 14.44
C THR A 160 0.77 24.39 15.89
N GLU A 161 -0.16 25.19 16.41
CA GLU A 161 -0.77 24.94 17.71
C GLU A 161 -1.52 23.59 17.71
N PRO A 162 -1.64 22.94 18.88
CA PRO A 162 -2.34 21.68 19.01
C PRO A 162 -3.83 21.83 18.73
N TRP A 163 -4.39 20.86 18.00
CA TRP A 163 -5.83 20.76 17.75
C TRP A 163 -6.51 19.91 18.82
N GLY A 164 -7.74 20.26 19.23
CA GLY A 164 -8.56 19.46 20.15
C GLY A 164 -8.58 19.92 21.61
N GLY A 165 -8.04 21.11 21.91
CA GLY A 165 -8.24 21.79 23.20
C GLY A 165 -7.46 21.23 24.40
N VAL A 166 -6.56 20.27 24.18
CA VAL A 166 -5.61 19.79 25.19
C VAL A 166 -4.34 20.63 25.10
N GLU A 167 -3.96 21.28 26.22
CA GLU A 167 -2.73 22.06 26.32
C GLU A 167 -1.51 21.14 26.18
N GLN A 168 -0.68 21.42 25.17
CA GLN A 168 0.51 20.64 24.83
C GLN A 168 1.43 21.46 23.92
N ASP A 169 2.66 20.98 23.73
CA ASP A 169 3.61 21.63 22.85
C ASP A 169 3.12 21.67 21.39
N PRO A 170 3.54 22.69 20.61
CA PRO A 170 3.21 22.78 19.19
C PRO A 170 3.64 21.55 18.40
N PHE A 171 2.84 21.23 17.37
CA PHE A 171 3.13 20.14 16.45
C PHE A 171 3.98 20.61 15.27
N LEU A 172 4.90 19.76 14.82
CA LEU A 172 5.45 19.81 13.48
C LEU A 172 4.64 18.86 12.59
N ASN A 173 3.98 19.40 11.57
CA ASN A 173 3.10 18.65 10.67
C ASN A 173 3.65 18.62 9.24
N GLN A 174 3.32 17.55 8.53
CA GLN A 174 3.64 17.36 7.12
C GLN A 174 2.57 16.48 6.47
N VAL A 175 2.29 16.66 5.17
CA VAL A 175 1.46 15.72 4.40
C VAL A 175 2.29 15.14 3.26
N VAL A 176 2.12 13.85 3.00
CA VAL A 176 2.78 13.15 1.90
C VAL A 176 1.77 12.47 0.99
N GLU A 177 2.01 12.51 -0.31
CA GLU A 177 1.36 11.62 -1.27
C GLU A 177 2.22 10.38 -1.43
N VAL A 178 1.60 9.21 -1.26
CA VAL A 178 2.25 7.92 -1.43
C VAL A 178 1.53 7.08 -2.48
N GLU A 179 2.24 6.11 -3.04
CA GLU A 179 1.71 5.04 -3.87
C GLU A 179 1.89 3.70 -3.14
N THR A 180 0.79 2.96 -2.99
CA THR A 180 0.80 1.64 -2.36
C THR A 180 -0.22 0.73 -3.04
N TRP A 181 -0.06 -0.57 -2.88
CA TRP A 181 -0.98 -1.60 -3.34
C TRP A 181 -1.72 -2.29 -2.17
N LEU A 182 -1.42 -1.87 -0.94
CA LEU A 182 -2.12 -2.28 0.28
C LEU A 182 -3.57 -1.81 0.23
N ASN A 183 -4.47 -2.62 0.77
CA ASN A 183 -5.84 -2.17 0.99
C ASN A 183 -5.91 -1.13 2.14
N PRO A 184 -7.01 -0.37 2.31
CA PRO A 184 -7.11 0.67 3.32
C PRO A 184 -6.84 0.21 4.75
N GLU A 185 -7.36 -0.96 5.14
CA GLU A 185 -7.20 -1.52 6.48
C GLU A 185 -5.76 -1.99 6.71
N GLU A 186 -5.15 -2.67 5.73
CA GLU A 186 -3.74 -3.06 5.74
C GLU A 186 -2.84 -1.82 5.86
N LEU A 187 -3.09 -0.77 5.08
CA LEU A 187 -2.34 0.49 5.19
C LEU A 187 -2.46 1.09 6.59
N MET A 188 -3.67 1.14 7.15
CA MET A 188 -3.89 1.65 8.51
C MET A 188 -3.11 0.84 9.54
N GLN A 189 -3.19 -0.50 9.50
CA GLN A 189 -2.44 -1.35 10.42
C GLN A 189 -0.93 -1.15 10.29
N THR A 190 -0.41 -0.99 9.07
CA THR A 190 1.00 -0.68 8.83
C THR A 190 1.40 0.65 9.48
N LEU A 191 0.60 1.70 9.32
CA LEU A 191 0.89 3.00 9.95
C LEU A 191 0.85 2.91 11.47
N LEU A 192 -0.14 2.22 12.04
CA LEU A 192 -0.23 2.00 13.50
C LEU A 192 0.99 1.23 14.04
N ALA A 193 1.50 0.25 13.27
CA ALA A 193 2.71 -0.48 13.63
C ALA A 193 3.96 0.41 13.60
N ILE A 194 4.08 1.29 12.60
CA ILE A 194 5.18 2.27 12.49
C ILE A 194 5.14 3.24 13.68
N GLU A 195 3.96 3.73 14.07
CA GLU A 195 3.83 4.59 15.25
C GLU A 195 4.30 3.89 16.53
N ALA A 196 3.91 2.63 16.72
CA ALA A 196 4.31 1.85 17.88
C ALA A 196 5.83 1.63 17.91
N ASP A 197 6.44 1.35 16.75
CA ASP A 197 7.88 1.14 16.62
C ASP A 197 8.71 2.41 16.87
N ILE A 198 8.17 3.58 16.52
CA ILE A 198 8.78 4.89 16.84
C ILE A 198 8.57 5.28 18.33
N GLY A 199 7.69 4.58 19.05
CA GLY A 199 7.49 4.75 20.49
C GLY A 199 6.24 5.52 20.88
N ARG A 200 5.22 5.59 20.00
CA ARG A 200 3.91 6.16 20.37
C ARG A 200 3.22 5.28 21.42
N VAL A 201 2.86 5.88 22.56
CA VAL A 201 2.04 5.24 23.60
C VAL A 201 0.69 5.97 23.71
N ARG A 202 -0.42 5.23 23.69
CA ARG A 202 -1.78 5.80 23.74
C ARG A 202 -2.32 5.84 25.16
N GLU A 203 -1.95 6.86 25.92
CA GLU A 203 -2.44 7.06 27.30
C GLU A 203 -3.66 7.99 27.37
N ILE A 204 -3.63 9.11 26.65
CA ILE A 204 -4.65 10.15 26.67
C ILE A 204 -5.16 10.42 25.26
N LYS A 205 -6.49 10.47 25.09
CA LYS A 205 -7.10 10.84 23.81
C LYS A 205 -6.67 12.26 23.44
N TRP A 206 -6.08 12.42 22.24
CA TRP A 206 -5.49 13.67 21.72
C TRP A 206 -4.30 14.22 22.53
N GLY A 207 -3.69 13.38 23.37
CA GLY A 207 -2.50 13.76 24.11
C GLY A 207 -1.26 13.95 23.20
N PRO A 208 -0.16 14.39 23.83
CA PRO A 208 1.16 14.48 23.21
C PRO A 208 1.60 13.13 22.63
N ARG A 209 2.32 13.17 21.50
CA ARG A 209 2.78 11.98 20.80
C ARG A 209 4.06 12.23 20.01
N VAL A 210 4.92 11.21 20.02
CA VAL A 210 6.19 11.17 19.28
C VAL A 210 5.93 11.19 17.76
N ILE A 211 4.90 10.52 17.30
CA ILE A 211 4.46 10.55 15.90
C ILE A 211 2.97 10.21 15.80
N ASP A 212 2.31 10.74 14.78
CA ASP A 212 0.92 10.51 14.42
C ASP A 212 0.83 10.38 12.90
N LEU A 213 0.23 9.30 12.42
CA LEU A 213 0.09 8.98 11.02
C LEU A 213 -1.40 8.79 10.71
N ASP A 214 -2.02 9.76 10.05
CA ASP A 214 -3.44 9.73 9.68
C ASP A 214 -3.58 9.54 8.16
N ILE A 215 -4.36 8.54 7.72
CA ILE A 215 -4.76 8.42 6.31
C ILE A 215 -5.81 9.47 6.01
N LEU A 216 -5.48 10.46 5.17
CA LEU A 216 -6.40 11.51 4.75
C LEU A 216 -7.32 11.05 3.61
N TYR A 217 -6.74 10.40 2.61
CA TYR A 217 -7.43 9.96 1.39
C TYR A 217 -6.75 8.70 0.83
N ILE A 218 -7.52 7.84 0.17
CA ILE A 218 -7.02 6.75 -0.68
C ILE A 218 -7.76 6.83 -2.02
N GLY A 219 -7.08 7.28 -3.06
CA GLY A 219 -7.66 7.49 -4.39
C GLY A 219 -8.92 8.34 -4.33
N GLN A 220 -10.06 7.75 -4.67
CA GLN A 220 -11.40 8.36 -4.60
C GLN A 220 -12.34 7.50 -3.73
N GLU A 221 -11.78 6.71 -2.82
CA GLU A 221 -12.54 5.78 -1.98
C GLU A 221 -13.28 6.52 -0.87
N GLU A 222 -14.52 6.09 -0.66
CA GLU A 222 -15.35 6.44 0.50
C GLU A 222 -15.56 5.15 1.30
N LEU A 223 -14.89 5.07 2.46
CA LEU A 223 -14.91 3.92 3.36
C LEU A 223 -15.39 4.36 4.74
N TYR A 224 -16.31 3.58 5.30
CA TYR A 224 -16.77 3.74 6.66
C TYR A 224 -16.78 2.37 7.35
N SER A 225 -15.81 2.14 8.22
CA SER A 225 -15.73 0.96 9.07
C SER A 225 -15.54 1.39 10.53
N PRO A 226 -15.70 0.47 11.50
CA PRO A 226 -15.45 0.76 12.92
C PRO A 226 -14.02 1.26 13.20
N ASP A 227 -13.06 0.82 12.39
CA ASP A 227 -11.64 1.06 12.62
C ASP A 227 -11.03 2.12 11.68
N LEU A 228 -11.70 2.46 10.57
CA LEU A 228 -11.18 3.40 9.57
C LEU A 228 -12.30 4.15 8.83
N ILE A 229 -12.14 5.47 8.72
CA ILE A 229 -12.97 6.35 7.89
C ILE A 229 -12.08 7.03 6.86
N VAL A 230 -12.39 6.85 5.57
CA VAL A 230 -11.69 7.50 4.44
C VAL A 230 -12.75 8.15 3.54
N PRO A 231 -12.60 9.43 3.14
CA PRO A 231 -11.61 10.39 3.62
C PRO A 231 -11.65 10.61 5.12
N HIS A 232 -10.53 11.05 5.70
CA HIS A 232 -10.49 11.39 7.11
C HIS A 232 -11.55 12.47 7.44
N PRO A 233 -12.39 12.27 8.46
CA PRO A 233 -13.60 13.08 8.66
C PRO A 233 -13.31 14.56 8.90
N TYR A 234 -12.14 14.89 9.46
CA TYR A 234 -11.77 16.26 9.81
C TYR A 234 -10.86 16.96 8.80
N VAL A 235 -10.64 16.43 7.58
CA VAL A 235 -9.74 17.10 6.62
C VAL A 235 -10.18 18.55 6.38
N ALA A 236 -11.46 18.78 6.11
CA ALA A 236 -11.97 20.11 5.81
C ALA A 236 -12.06 21.05 7.03
N GLU A 237 -11.86 20.54 8.23
CA GLU A 237 -11.87 21.33 9.48
C GLU A 237 -10.46 21.66 9.96
N ARG A 238 -9.42 21.00 9.41
CA ARG A 238 -8.02 21.18 9.81
C ARG A 238 -7.30 22.07 8.81
N ALA A 239 -7.22 23.37 9.11
CA ALA A 239 -6.51 24.35 8.29
C ALA A 239 -5.09 23.91 7.92
N PHE A 240 -4.31 23.43 8.90
CA PHE A 240 -2.93 22.98 8.65
C PHE A 240 -2.84 21.78 7.69
N VAL A 241 -3.81 20.88 7.69
CA VAL A 241 -3.87 19.76 6.74
C VAL A 241 -4.15 20.27 5.34
N LEU A 242 -5.12 21.17 5.19
CA LEU A 242 -5.47 21.77 3.90
C LEU A 242 -4.30 22.62 3.34
N GLN A 243 -3.60 23.37 4.21
CA GLN A 243 -2.41 24.13 3.84
C GLN A 243 -1.31 23.22 3.27
N SER A 244 -1.04 22.08 3.91
CA SER A 244 -0.06 21.12 3.39
C SER A 244 -0.55 20.40 2.14
N LEU A 245 -1.84 20.07 2.04
CA LEU A 245 -2.41 19.42 0.86
C LEU A 245 -2.44 20.33 -0.36
N VAL A 246 -2.72 21.64 -0.21
CA VAL A 246 -2.78 22.56 -1.35
C VAL A 246 -1.41 22.77 -1.99
N GLU A 247 -0.32 22.58 -1.23
CA GLU A 247 1.05 22.63 -1.73
C GLU A 247 1.33 21.49 -2.73
N ILE A 248 0.85 20.28 -2.45
CA ILE A 248 1.21 19.08 -3.22
C ILE A 248 0.10 18.59 -4.17
N ALA A 249 -1.17 18.90 -3.88
CA ALA A 249 -2.32 18.39 -4.60
C ALA A 249 -3.50 19.38 -4.65
N PRO A 250 -3.30 20.63 -5.12
CA PRO A 250 -4.34 21.67 -5.07
C PRO A 250 -5.60 21.33 -5.89
N HIS A 251 -5.45 20.49 -6.91
CA HIS A 251 -6.52 20.08 -7.83
C HIS A 251 -7.12 18.72 -7.51
N PHE A 252 -6.61 18.01 -6.49
CA PHE A 252 -7.26 16.79 -6.03
C PHE A 252 -8.68 17.14 -5.55
N VAL A 253 -9.66 16.33 -5.93
CA VAL A 253 -11.06 16.55 -5.58
C VAL A 253 -11.41 15.63 -4.43
N ASP A 254 -11.86 16.23 -3.33
CA ASP A 254 -12.38 15.52 -2.18
C ASP A 254 -13.63 14.72 -2.61
N PRO A 255 -13.66 13.39 -2.41
CA PRO A 255 -14.76 12.56 -2.90
C PRO A 255 -16.06 12.81 -2.13
N VAL A 256 -16.04 13.35 -0.90
CA VAL A 256 -17.26 13.63 -0.13
C VAL A 256 -17.82 15.01 -0.49
N GLN A 257 -16.99 16.05 -0.44
CA GLN A 257 -17.41 17.44 -0.67
C GLN A 257 -17.50 17.82 -2.15
N LYS A 258 -16.92 17.01 -3.04
CA LYS A 258 -16.83 17.27 -4.49
C LYS A 258 -16.22 18.64 -4.82
N LYS A 259 -15.30 19.10 -3.97
CA LYS A 259 -14.53 20.34 -4.11
C LYS A 259 -13.05 20.01 -4.24
N SER A 260 -12.31 20.84 -4.97
CA SER A 260 -10.85 20.72 -4.97
C SER A 260 -10.27 21.10 -3.60
N ILE A 261 -9.09 20.57 -3.27
CA ILE A 261 -8.36 20.97 -2.05
C ILE A 261 -8.18 22.49 -1.99
N HIS A 262 -7.87 23.14 -3.11
CA HIS A 262 -7.80 24.61 -3.18
C HIS A 262 -9.10 25.29 -2.73
N GLN A 263 -10.26 24.79 -3.18
CA GLN A 263 -11.56 25.36 -2.79
C GLN A 263 -11.90 25.11 -1.31
N LEU A 264 -11.43 23.99 -0.74
CA LEU A 264 -11.57 23.71 0.68
C LEU A 264 -10.68 24.64 1.51
N TRP A 265 -9.45 24.86 1.08
CA TRP A 265 -8.52 25.80 1.72
C TRP A 265 -9.09 27.23 1.73
N ASP A 266 -9.57 27.74 0.60
CA ASP A 266 -10.16 29.08 0.47
C ASP A 266 -11.38 29.30 1.40
N ALA A 267 -12.04 28.22 1.83
CA ALA A 267 -13.18 28.28 2.74
C ALA A 267 -12.77 28.37 4.22
N VAL A 268 -11.56 27.93 4.56
CA VAL A 268 -11.02 27.90 5.93
C VAL A 268 -10.08 29.07 6.20
N GLU A 269 -9.41 29.61 5.18
CA GLU A 269 -8.52 30.77 5.29
C GLU A 269 -9.27 32.11 5.52
N LYS A 270 -10.60 32.15 5.33
CA LYS A 270 -11.44 33.35 5.54
C LYS A 270 -11.83 33.56 6.99
#